data_AF-A0A151BFD4-F1
#
_entry.id   AF-A0A151BFD4-F1
#
_cell.length_a   1.000
_cell.length_b   1.000
_cell.length_c   1.000
_cell.angle_alpha   90.00
_cell.angle_beta   90.00
_cell.angle_gamma   90.00
#
_symmetry.space_group_name_H-M   'P 1'
#
loop_
_entity.id
_entity.type
_entity.pdbx_description
1 polymer ?
#
loop_
_entity_poly.entity_id
_entity_poly.type
_entity_poly.pdbx_seq_one_letter_code
_entity_poly.pdbx_strand_id
1 'polypeptide(L)'
;EGFDLGNSPWELRNQPLRGRVLIHATSSGTRGLIHALRAWEVLFAAFINAEATARYITHRQPDRVSLVAMGDEALRPALEDELCAQYIEALLRGGEPDFEEMKRQILRSASASKFFDPAQPQYHPEDLEMALQLNRFDFAMRVMGGEPPYIVKVYPPQTLQR
;
A
#
# COMPACT_ATOMS: atom_id res chain seq x y z
N GLU A 1 23.05 -1.99 -7.51
CA GLU A 1 23.42 -1.80 -8.94
C GLU A 1 22.51 -2.64 -9.82
N GLY A 2 22.23 -2.18 -11.04
CA GLY A 2 21.40 -2.92 -12.01
C GLY A 2 19.92 -2.53 -12.09
N PHE A 3 19.49 -1.47 -11.39
CA PHE A 3 18.13 -0.92 -11.49
C PHE A 3 18.17 0.48 -12.12
N ASP A 4 17.16 0.79 -12.93
CA ASP A 4 17.01 2.11 -13.55
C ASP A 4 16.55 3.19 -12.55
N LEU A 5 15.80 2.78 -11.52
CA LEU A 5 15.09 3.68 -10.60
C LEU A 5 15.13 3.13 -9.16
N GLY A 6 15.05 4.04 -8.17
CA GLY A 6 14.87 3.72 -6.76
C GLY A 6 13.41 3.43 -6.38
N ASN A 7 13.17 3.26 -5.08
CA ASN A 7 11.83 2.99 -4.51
C ASN A 7 11.18 4.24 -3.89
N SER A 8 11.56 5.44 -4.35
CA SER A 8 10.98 6.71 -3.89
C SER A 8 9.83 7.13 -4.82
N PRO A 9 8.56 7.10 -4.37
CA PRO A 9 7.45 7.67 -5.12
C PRO A 9 7.68 9.11 -5.58
N TRP A 10 8.38 9.91 -4.77
CA TRP A 10 8.79 11.25 -5.11
C TRP A 10 9.69 11.21 -6.35
N GLU A 11 10.82 10.51 -6.34
CA GLU A 11 11.71 10.42 -7.50
C GLU A 11 11.01 9.87 -8.75
N LEU A 12 10.08 8.93 -8.58
CA LEU A 12 9.32 8.30 -9.66
C LEU A 12 8.31 9.24 -10.33
N ARG A 13 7.82 10.29 -9.64
CA ARG A 13 6.67 11.10 -10.09
C ARG A 13 6.86 11.78 -11.44
N ASN A 14 8.11 12.08 -11.81
CA ASN A 14 8.46 12.79 -13.05
C ASN A 14 9.08 11.86 -14.11
N GLN A 15 9.15 10.55 -13.84
CA GLN A 15 9.72 9.60 -14.78
C GLN A 15 8.73 9.25 -15.90
N PRO A 16 9.17 9.06 -17.15
CA PRO A 16 8.31 8.76 -18.30
C PRO A 16 7.87 7.28 -18.31
N LEU A 17 7.08 6.88 -17.31
CA LEU A 17 6.67 5.49 -17.06
C LEU A 17 5.39 5.07 -17.80
N ARG A 18 4.69 6.03 -18.43
CA ARG A 18 3.42 5.76 -19.10
C ARG A 18 3.61 4.74 -20.24
N GLY A 19 2.77 3.71 -20.24
CA GLY A 19 2.80 2.65 -21.25
C GLY A 19 3.96 1.66 -21.10
N ARG A 20 4.76 1.76 -20.02
CA ARG A 20 5.84 0.83 -19.73
C ARG A 20 5.41 -0.20 -18.71
N VAL A 21 6.03 -1.38 -18.77
CA VAL A 21 5.99 -2.38 -17.71
C VAL A 21 7.08 -2.04 -16.69
N LEU A 22 6.72 -1.94 -15.41
CA LEU A 22 7.67 -1.71 -14.33
C LEU A 22 8.02 -3.05 -13.68
N ILE A 23 9.29 -3.43 -13.74
CA ILE A 23 9.82 -4.54 -12.95
C ILE A 23 10.22 -3.96 -11.60
N HIS A 24 9.48 -4.33 -10.56
CA HIS A 24 9.64 -3.80 -9.22
C HIS A 24 10.16 -4.91 -8.29
N ALA A 25 11.31 -4.68 -7.66
CA ALA A 25 11.90 -5.62 -6.72
C ALA A 25 12.19 -4.92 -5.39
N THR A 26 11.55 -5.39 -4.32
CA THR A 26 11.76 -4.90 -2.95
C THR A 26 11.86 -6.08 -1.98
N SER A 27 12.56 -5.87 -0.86
CA SER A 27 12.79 -6.92 0.16
C SER A 27 11.48 -7.35 0.81
N SER A 28 10.69 -6.42 1.35
CA SER A 28 9.44 -6.73 2.06
C SER A 28 8.32 -7.20 1.12
N GLY A 29 8.12 -6.51 -0.01
CA GLY A 29 6.97 -6.72 -0.89
C GLY A 29 6.96 -8.08 -1.60
N THR A 30 8.14 -8.57 -2.01
CA THR A 30 8.26 -9.86 -2.68
C THR A 30 8.11 -11.04 -1.71
N ARG A 31 8.65 -10.92 -0.49
CA ARG A 31 8.52 -11.93 0.58
C ARG A 31 7.06 -12.07 1.03
N GLY A 32 6.40 -10.95 1.28
CA GLY A 32 4.98 -10.91 1.63
C GLY A 32 4.11 -11.57 0.57
N LEU A 33 4.38 -11.28 -0.71
CA LEU A 33 3.67 -11.88 -1.82
C LEU A 33 3.83 -13.40 -1.85
N ILE A 34 5.04 -13.93 -1.73
CA ILE A 34 5.32 -15.38 -1.74
C ILE A 34 4.49 -16.12 -0.67
N HIS A 35 4.38 -15.54 0.53
CA HIS A 35 3.57 -16.14 1.61
C HIS A 35 2.06 -16.01 1.36
N ALA A 36 1.63 -14.94 0.67
CA ALA A 36 0.24 -14.67 0.35
C ALA A 36 -0.30 -15.45 -0.86
N LEU A 37 0.56 -16.05 -1.70
CA LEU A 37 0.13 -16.80 -2.90
C LEU A 37 -0.78 -18.01 -2.63
N ARG A 38 -0.94 -18.44 -1.37
CA ARG A 38 -1.94 -19.46 -0.98
C ARG A 38 -3.37 -18.90 -0.89
N ALA A 39 -3.53 -17.58 -0.87
CA ALA A 39 -4.83 -16.95 -0.92
C ALA A 39 -5.43 -17.08 -2.33
N TRP A 40 -6.75 -17.17 -2.40
CA TRP A 40 -7.46 -17.18 -3.69
C TRP A 40 -7.25 -15.87 -4.46
N GLU A 41 -7.11 -14.76 -3.74
CA GLU A 41 -6.85 -13.46 -4.29
C GLU A 41 -5.96 -12.65 -3.35
N VAL A 42 -5.01 -11.91 -3.92
CA VAL A 42 -4.08 -11.06 -3.18
C VAL A 42 -4.20 -9.63 -3.71
N LEU A 43 -4.31 -8.68 -2.78
CA LEU A 43 -4.39 -7.25 -3.06
C LEU A 43 -3.23 -6.53 -2.37
N PHE A 44 -2.69 -5.51 -3.04
CA PHE A 44 -1.84 -4.51 -2.41
C PHE A 44 -2.70 -3.32 -1.99
N ALA A 45 -2.51 -2.89 -0.75
CA ALA A 45 -3.28 -1.82 -0.15
C ALA A 45 -2.36 -0.87 0.63
N ALA A 46 -2.72 0.40 0.62
CA ALA A 46 -2.11 1.48 1.38
C ALA A 46 -3.17 2.57 1.61
N PHE A 47 -2.90 3.57 2.46
CA PHE A 47 -3.83 4.69 2.69
C PHE A 47 -4.27 5.37 1.38
N ILE A 48 -3.37 5.46 0.39
CA ILE A 48 -3.64 6.05 -0.93
C ILE A 48 -4.76 5.37 -1.72
N ASN A 49 -5.11 4.12 -1.42
CA ASN A 49 -6.16 3.36 -2.12
C ASN A 49 -7.03 2.51 -1.18
N ALA A 50 -7.09 2.86 0.11
CA ALA A 50 -7.73 2.07 1.15
C ALA A 50 -9.23 1.88 0.90
N GLU A 51 -9.96 2.94 0.56
CA GLU A 51 -11.39 2.85 0.24
C GLU A 51 -11.67 2.02 -1.01
N ALA A 52 -10.89 2.21 -2.07
CA ALA A 52 -11.07 1.44 -3.30
C ALA A 52 -10.84 -0.05 -3.03
N THR A 53 -9.85 -0.37 -2.21
CA THR A 53 -9.57 -1.74 -1.75
C THR A 53 -10.73 -2.29 -0.91
N ALA A 54 -11.22 -1.54 0.07
CA ALA A 54 -12.33 -1.97 0.92
C ALA A 54 -13.61 -2.20 0.09
N ARG A 55 -13.96 -1.29 -0.82
CA ARG A 55 -15.10 -1.46 -1.74
C ARG A 55 -14.94 -2.69 -2.61
N TYR A 56 -13.73 -2.92 -3.14
CA TYR A 56 -13.43 -4.11 -3.93
C TYR A 56 -13.69 -5.38 -3.13
N ILE A 57 -13.12 -5.49 -1.93
CA ILE A 57 -13.30 -6.64 -1.04
C ILE A 57 -14.79 -6.86 -0.71
N THR A 58 -15.50 -5.80 -0.32
CA THR A 58 -16.94 -5.88 0.00
C THR A 58 -17.76 -6.37 -1.19
N HIS A 59 -17.47 -5.90 -2.40
CA HIS A 59 -18.16 -6.35 -3.61
C HIS A 59 -17.87 -7.82 -3.94
N ARG A 60 -16.66 -8.30 -3.63
CA ARG A 60 -16.26 -9.69 -3.89
C ARG A 60 -16.86 -10.68 -2.89
N GLN A 61 -17.32 -10.20 -1.74
CA GLN A 61 -17.94 -10.99 -0.66
C GLN A 61 -17.16 -12.28 -0.30
N PRO A 62 -15.84 -12.20 0.01
CA PRO A 62 -15.09 -13.38 0.41
C PRO A 62 -15.53 -13.85 1.80
N ASP A 63 -15.50 -15.17 2.04
CA ASP A 63 -15.80 -15.76 3.35
C ASP A 63 -14.81 -15.31 4.44
N ARG A 64 -13.59 -14.95 4.04
CA ARG A 64 -12.51 -14.52 4.95
C ARG A 64 -11.60 -13.50 4.27
N VAL A 65 -11.29 -12.45 5.02
CA VAL A 65 -10.28 -11.45 4.67
C VAL A 65 -9.14 -11.53 5.67
N SER A 66 -7.90 -11.56 5.18
CA SER A 66 -6.70 -11.47 6.01
C SER A 66 -5.96 -10.19 5.66
N LEU A 67 -5.85 -9.28 6.62
CA LEU A 67 -5.08 -8.05 6.48
C LEU A 67 -3.69 -8.32 7.05
N VAL A 68 -2.67 -8.21 6.19
CA VAL A 68 -1.29 -8.53 6.55
C VAL A 68 -0.50 -7.23 6.57
N ALA A 69 -0.27 -6.68 7.76
CA ALA A 69 0.68 -5.60 7.97
C ALA A 69 2.10 -6.16 7.72
N MET A 70 2.82 -5.59 6.74
CA MET A 70 4.04 -6.23 6.24
C MET A 70 5.24 -6.00 7.15
N GLY A 71 5.24 -4.89 7.87
CA GLY A 71 6.32 -4.54 8.75
C GLY A 71 7.59 -4.19 7.99
N ASP A 72 8.65 -3.97 8.75
CA ASP A 72 9.98 -3.77 8.20
C ASP A 72 10.61 -5.13 7.88
N GLU A 73 10.72 -5.44 6.59
CA GLU A 73 11.25 -6.69 6.02
C GLU A 73 10.56 -7.98 6.49
N ALA A 74 9.31 -7.88 6.96
CA ALA A 74 8.62 -8.97 7.67
C ALA A 74 9.37 -9.49 8.92
N LEU A 75 10.26 -8.67 9.49
CA LEU A 75 11.04 -8.97 10.69
C LEU A 75 10.53 -8.22 11.92
N ARG A 76 10.03 -6.99 11.72
CA ARG A 76 9.56 -6.12 12.80
C ARG A 76 8.23 -5.48 12.45
N PRO A 77 7.30 -5.32 13.41
CA PRO A 77 6.11 -4.54 13.20
C PRO A 77 6.43 -3.11 12.75
N ALA A 78 5.60 -2.57 11.86
CA ALA A 78 5.68 -1.18 11.42
C ALA A 78 4.33 -0.51 11.71
N LEU A 79 4.35 0.57 12.50
CA LEU A 79 3.14 1.22 12.98
C LEU A 79 2.25 1.71 11.82
N GLU A 80 2.86 2.22 10.75
CA GLU A 80 2.15 2.69 9.56
C GLU A 80 1.36 1.57 8.86
N ASP A 81 1.92 0.36 8.83
CA ASP A 81 1.27 -0.81 8.21
C ASP A 81 0.13 -1.33 9.08
N GLU A 82 0.33 -1.35 10.41
CA GLU A 82 -0.71 -1.75 11.36
C GLU A 82 -1.89 -0.77 11.34
N LEU A 83 -1.62 0.53 11.34
CA LEU A 83 -2.66 1.55 11.26
C LEU A 83 -3.38 1.51 9.92
N CYS A 84 -2.68 1.25 8.81
CA CYS A 84 -3.32 1.06 7.51
C CYS A 84 -4.23 -0.18 7.50
N ALA A 85 -3.79 -1.29 8.10
CA ALA A 85 -4.61 -2.49 8.25
C ALA A 85 -5.86 -2.21 9.11
N GLN A 86 -5.71 -1.52 10.25
CA GLN A 86 -6.83 -1.12 11.11
C GLN A 86 -7.81 -0.18 10.39
N TYR A 87 -7.30 0.76 9.59
CA TYR A 87 -8.12 1.65 8.77
C TYR A 87 -8.99 0.86 7.79
N ILE A 88 -8.39 -0.08 7.05
CA ILE A 88 -9.13 -0.94 6.10
C ILE A 88 -10.10 -1.87 6.84
N GLU A 89 -9.71 -2.44 7.98
CA GLU A 89 -10.60 -3.25 8.81
C GLU A 89 -11.86 -2.47 9.22
N ALA A 90 -11.68 -1.24 9.71
CA ALA A 90 -12.78 -0.38 10.10
C ALA A 90 -13.74 -0.13 8.92
N LEU A 91 -13.21 0.18 7.73
CA LEU A 91 -14.03 0.33 6.52
C LEU A 91 -14.81 -0.94 6.18
N LEU A 92 -14.18 -2.12 6.25
CA LEU A 92 -14.84 -3.41 5.98
C LEU A 92 -15.94 -3.72 6.99
N ARG A 93 -15.86 -3.18 8.21
CA ARG A 93 -16.87 -3.28 9.25
C ARG A 93 -17.92 -2.18 9.20
N GLY A 94 -17.85 -1.27 8.22
CA GLY A 94 -18.78 -0.15 8.07
C GLY A 94 -18.54 1.01 9.05
N GLY A 95 -17.33 1.11 9.60
CA GLY A 95 -16.93 2.21 10.48
C GLY A 95 -16.30 3.38 9.74
N GLU A 96 -16.10 4.48 10.48
CA GLU A 96 -15.47 5.72 10.00
C GLU A 96 -14.17 5.96 10.80
N PRO A 97 -13.04 5.38 10.36
CA PRO A 97 -11.76 5.53 11.04
C PRO A 97 -11.19 6.97 10.93
N ASP A 98 -10.64 7.48 12.04
CA ASP A 98 -9.98 8.80 12.09
C ASP A 98 -8.58 8.75 11.47
N PHE A 99 -8.51 9.00 10.17
CA PHE A 99 -7.25 9.04 9.43
C PHE A 99 -6.29 10.12 9.95
N GLU A 100 -6.80 11.29 10.36
CA GLU A 100 -5.93 12.39 10.81
C GLU A 100 -5.24 12.05 12.12
N GLU A 101 -5.93 11.36 13.03
CA GLU A 101 -5.30 10.83 14.24
C GLU A 101 -4.26 9.75 13.93
N MET A 102 -4.56 8.79 13.05
CA MET A 102 -3.58 7.78 12.62
C MET A 102 -2.34 8.42 11.99
N LYS A 103 -2.54 9.43 11.13
CA LYS A 103 -1.48 10.20 10.51
C LYS A 103 -0.62 10.91 11.56
N ARG A 104 -1.22 11.53 12.58
CA ARG A 104 -0.47 12.14 13.70
C ARG A 104 0.38 11.13 14.45
N GLN A 105 -0.12 9.91 14.66
CA GLN A 105 0.64 8.84 15.32
C GLN A 105 1.84 8.41 14.47
N ILE A 106 1.65 8.22 13.15
CA ILE A 106 2.75 7.87 12.23
C ILE A 106 3.82 8.96 12.21
N LEU A 107 3.43 10.23 12.13
CA LEU A 107 4.40 11.34 12.11
C LEU A 107 5.23 11.46 13.39
N ARG A 108 4.77 10.88 14.51
CA ARG A 108 5.48 10.82 15.80
C ARG A 108 6.28 9.52 15.99
N SER A 109 6.18 8.57 15.07
CA SER A 109 6.82 7.26 15.18
C SER A 109 8.30 7.32 14.79
N ALA A 110 9.06 6.32 15.23
CA ALA A 110 10.45 6.13 14.79
C ALA A 110 10.54 5.79 13.29
N SER A 111 9.50 5.20 12.68
CA SER A 111 9.49 4.87 11.25
C SER A 111 9.42 6.10 10.37
N ALA A 112 8.82 7.20 10.84
CA ALA A 112 8.82 8.48 10.15
C ALA A 112 10.17 9.23 10.24
N SER A 113 10.94 9.03 11.32
CA SER A 113 12.19 9.76 11.56
C SER A 113 13.21 9.62 10.42
N LYS A 114 13.27 8.45 9.76
CA LYS A 114 14.23 8.21 8.67
C LYS A 114 14.07 9.15 7.47
N PHE A 115 12.86 9.65 7.22
CA PHE A 115 12.57 10.59 6.13
C PHE A 115 13.08 12.01 6.42
N PHE A 116 13.53 12.29 7.64
CA PHE A 116 14.08 13.57 8.06
C PHE A 116 15.56 13.46 8.46
N ASP A 117 16.18 12.29 8.27
CA ASP A 117 17.56 12.02 8.63
C ASP A 117 18.50 12.37 7.46
N PRO A 118 19.35 13.42 7.58
CA PRO A 118 20.30 13.79 6.51
C PRO A 118 21.33 12.70 6.21
N ALA A 119 21.55 11.74 7.12
CA ALA A 119 22.43 10.60 6.89
C ALA A 119 21.80 9.52 5.99
N GLN A 120 20.50 9.63 5.69
CA GLN A 120 19.75 8.69 4.86
C GLN A 120 19.07 9.40 3.67
N PRO A 121 19.86 10.00 2.75
CA PRO A 121 19.35 10.87 1.68
C PRO A 121 18.42 10.17 0.68
N GLN A 122 18.35 8.84 0.69
CA GLN A 122 17.41 8.06 -0.11
C GLN A 122 15.95 8.13 0.36
N TYR A 123 15.70 8.59 1.60
CA TYR A 123 14.35 8.77 2.13
C TYR A 123 13.97 10.25 2.07
N HIS A 124 13.12 10.61 1.10
CA HIS A 124 12.68 11.99 0.93
C HIS A 124 11.47 12.30 1.83
N PRO A 125 11.40 13.46 2.52
CA PRO A 125 10.20 13.88 3.25
C PRO A 125 8.92 13.80 2.42
N GLU A 126 9.02 14.07 1.12
CA GLU A 126 7.91 14.00 0.17
C GLU A 126 7.40 12.57 -0.07
N ASP A 127 8.23 11.53 0.12
CA ASP A 127 7.77 10.15 0.06
C ASP A 127 6.79 9.85 1.19
N LEU A 128 7.07 10.35 2.39
CA LEU A 128 6.19 10.23 3.55
C LEU A 128 4.89 11.02 3.32
N GLU A 129 4.99 12.24 2.78
CA GLU A 129 3.80 13.03 2.42
C GLU A 129 2.92 12.28 1.41
N MET A 130 3.51 11.73 0.35
CA MET A 130 2.80 10.98 -0.68
C MET A 130 2.18 9.69 -0.14
N ALA A 131 2.88 8.97 0.76
CA ALA A 131 2.36 7.76 1.40
C ALA A 131 1.19 8.04 2.36
N LEU A 132 1.17 9.22 2.97
CA LEU A 132 0.12 9.69 3.90
C LEU A 132 -0.98 10.52 3.20
N GLN A 133 -1.14 10.36 1.89
CA GLN A 133 -2.32 10.85 1.19
C GLN A 133 -3.43 9.81 1.29
N LEU A 134 -4.61 10.24 1.72
CA LEU A 134 -5.76 9.36 1.84
C LEU A 134 -6.52 9.25 0.51
N ASN A 135 -6.77 8.02 0.06
CA ASN A 135 -7.65 7.71 -1.07
C ASN A 135 -7.37 8.52 -2.35
N ARG A 136 -6.10 8.83 -2.62
CA ARG A 136 -5.65 9.49 -3.86
C ARG A 136 -6.00 8.69 -5.13
N PHE A 137 -6.12 7.37 -5.01
CA PHE A 137 -6.43 6.47 -6.11
C PHE A 137 -7.73 5.71 -5.86
N ASP A 138 -8.54 5.60 -6.92
CA ASP A 138 -9.88 5.00 -6.92
C ASP A 138 -9.89 3.53 -7.37
N PHE A 139 -8.72 2.92 -7.52
CA PHE A 139 -8.54 1.51 -7.90
C PHE A 139 -7.89 0.68 -6.79
N ALA A 140 -8.29 -0.58 -6.69
CA ALA A 140 -7.53 -1.58 -5.93
C ALA A 140 -6.41 -2.14 -6.81
N MET A 141 -5.34 -2.63 -6.18
CA MET A 141 -4.21 -3.26 -6.87
C MET A 141 -4.28 -4.77 -6.66
N ARG A 142 -4.63 -5.51 -7.71
CA ARG A 142 -4.79 -6.97 -7.67
C ARG A 142 -3.58 -7.68 -8.23
N VAL A 143 -3.11 -8.70 -7.53
CA VAL A 143 -2.10 -9.62 -8.03
C VAL A 143 -2.74 -10.63 -8.97
N MET A 144 -2.13 -10.77 -10.14
CA MET A 144 -2.43 -11.80 -11.13
C MET A 144 -1.32 -12.86 -11.11
N GLY A 145 -1.71 -14.12 -11.26
CA GLY A 145 -0.77 -15.22 -11.45
C GLY A 145 0.06 -15.06 -12.72
N GLY A 146 1.17 -15.78 -12.80
CA GLY A 146 2.15 -15.71 -13.88
C GLY A 146 3.55 -16.02 -13.35
N GLU A 147 4.51 -16.20 -14.26
CA GLU A 147 5.92 -16.34 -13.91
C GLU A 147 6.73 -15.28 -14.68
N PRO A 148 7.02 -14.12 -14.07
CA PRO A 148 6.68 -13.70 -12.70
C PRO A 148 5.21 -13.27 -12.53
N PRO A 149 4.67 -13.21 -11.29
CA PRO A 149 3.37 -12.60 -11.02
C PRO A 149 3.39 -11.10 -11.34
N TYR A 150 2.24 -10.52 -11.64
CA TYR A 150 2.12 -9.09 -11.98
C TYR A 150 0.91 -8.45 -11.31
N ILE A 151 0.93 -7.12 -11.19
CA ILE A 151 -0.11 -6.35 -10.51
C ILE A 151 -0.92 -5.57 -11.55
N VAL A 152 -2.24 -5.63 -11.43
CA VAL A 152 -3.17 -4.86 -12.26
C VAL A 152 -4.03 -3.94 -11.42
N LYS A 153 -4.47 -2.83 -12.02
CA LYS A 153 -5.48 -1.96 -11.43
C LYS A 153 -6.86 -2.56 -11.69
N VAL A 154 -7.66 -2.69 -10.64
CA VAL A 154 -9.06 -3.08 -10.74
C VAL A 154 -9.94 -2.01 -10.11
N TYR A 155 -10.98 -1.59 -10.83
CA TYR A 155 -11.87 -0.53 -10.40
C TYR A 155 -13.11 -1.18 -9.76
N PRO A 156 -13.32 -1.02 -8.44
CA PRO A 156 -14.55 -1.50 -7.81
C PRO A 156 -15.76 -0.73 -8.34
N PRO A 157 -16.97 -1.30 -8.25
CA PRO A 157 -18.18 -0.54 -8.57
C PRO A 157 -18.21 0.76 -7.76
N GLN A 158 -18.54 1.86 -8.44
CA GLN A 158 -18.81 3.10 -7.75
C GLN A 158 -20.09 2.92 -6.95
N THR A 159 -20.08 3.30 -5.68
CA THR A 159 -21.32 3.47 -4.93
C THR A 159 -22.11 4.54 -5.68
N LEU A 160 -23.22 4.16 -6.32
CA LEU A 160 -24.23 5.14 -6.74
C LEU A 160 -24.61 5.89 -5.46
N GLN A 161 -24.17 7.14 -5.32
CA GLN A 161 -24.64 7.99 -4.23
C GLN A 161 -26.17 7.99 -4.29
N ARG A 162 -26.80 7.56 -3.20
CA ARG A 162 -28.22 7.84 -2.94
C ARG A 162 -28.35 9.24 -2.38
#